data_AF-A7AT40-F1
#
_entry.id   AF-A7AT40-F1
#
_cell.length_a   1.000
_cell.length_b   1.000
_cell.length_c   1.000
_cell.angle_alpha   90.00
_cell.angle_beta   90.00
_cell.angle_gamma   90.00
#
_symmetry.space_group_name_H-M   'P 1'
#
loop_
_entity.id
_entity.type
_entity.pdbx_description
1 polymer ?
#
loop_
_entity_poly.entity_id
_entity_poly.type
_entity_poly.pdbx_seq_one_letter_code
_entity_poly.pdbx_strand_id
1 'polypeptide(L)'
;MMKKRRRSDEAVARHRQRYNKTTRRRIINDWEIPENKDLNCPSRTVSDTPITDHRPLCKYYYRTGSCLHGSDCRFSHNCLPLTSKELKLCRYFLMGPTNCKYTAAECKYSHEPGLFLCRNNIVNGECNNLLRCKFKHIDSASITSLDDAERLQFCYNNKRFLTEMLFNRSTETYKTASDVDSATPEITDEVVSHILALKDSFLSKQPWYLQYTHLLLARDYAEDKNG
;
A
#
# COMPACT_ATOMS: atom_id res chain seq x y z
N MET A 1 8.40 -27.37 -30.16
CA MET A 1 8.68 -26.18 -29.32
C MET A 1 7.80 -25.00 -29.75
N MET A 2 6.78 -24.61 -28.98
CA MET A 2 5.91 -23.47 -29.31
C MET A 2 6.48 -22.17 -28.72
N LYS A 3 6.86 -21.21 -29.58
CA LYS A 3 7.25 -19.85 -29.17
C LYS A 3 6.01 -19.06 -28.76
N LYS A 4 5.92 -18.60 -27.50
CA LYS A 4 4.85 -17.69 -27.03
C LYS A 4 4.89 -16.40 -27.85
N ARG A 5 3.82 -16.10 -28.59
CA ARG A 5 3.66 -14.88 -29.39
C ARG A 5 3.70 -13.64 -28.49
N ARG A 6 4.64 -12.73 -28.76
CA ARG A 6 4.72 -11.39 -28.15
C ARG A 6 3.49 -10.59 -28.62
N ARG A 7 2.73 -10.00 -27.70
CA ARG A 7 1.63 -9.08 -28.06
C ARG A 7 2.21 -7.92 -28.87
N SER A 8 1.54 -7.53 -29.96
CA SER A 8 2.02 -6.46 -30.84
C SER A 8 2.08 -5.12 -30.09
N ASP A 9 3.03 -4.27 -30.46
CA ASP A 9 3.23 -2.96 -29.83
C ASP A 9 1.99 -2.08 -29.97
N GLU A 10 1.20 -2.31 -31.02
CA GLU A 10 -0.09 -1.68 -31.24
C GLU A 10 -1.15 -2.09 -30.19
N ALA A 11 -1.17 -3.36 -29.77
CA ALA A 11 -2.05 -3.83 -28.69
C ALA A 11 -1.64 -3.24 -27.33
N VAL A 12 -0.35 -3.04 -27.10
CA VAL A 12 0.19 -2.38 -25.90
C VAL A 12 -0.17 -0.89 -25.91
N ALA A 13 -0.11 -0.23 -27.07
CA ALA A 13 -0.49 1.18 -27.24
C ALA A 13 -1.99 1.39 -26.99
N ARG A 14 -2.85 0.52 -27.51
CA ARG A 14 -4.31 0.55 -27.26
C ARG A 14 -4.64 0.34 -25.78
N HIS A 15 -3.96 -0.59 -25.10
CA HIS A 15 -4.10 -0.80 -23.66
C HIS A 15 -3.68 0.44 -22.86
N ARG A 16 -2.55 1.07 -23.24
CA ARG A 16 -2.04 2.30 -22.62
C ARG A 16 -2.98 3.50 -22.81
N GLN A 17 -3.57 3.65 -23.99
CA GLN A 17 -4.57 4.70 -24.25
C GLN A 17 -5.84 4.51 -23.43
N ARG A 18 -6.33 3.27 -23.30
CA ARG A 18 -7.51 2.94 -22.48
C ARG A 18 -7.25 3.25 -21.00
N TYR A 19 -6.08 2.84 -20.48
CA TYR A 19 -5.65 3.14 -19.11
C TYR A 19 -5.57 4.65 -18.83
N ASN A 20 -5.00 5.44 -19.74
CA ASN A 20 -4.88 6.90 -19.58
C ASN A 20 -6.24 7.63 -19.64
N LYS A 21 -7.23 7.10 -20.38
CA LYS A 21 -8.58 7.65 -20.43
C LYS A 21 -9.32 7.45 -19.12
N THR A 22 -9.11 6.31 -18.45
CA THR A 22 -9.65 5.99 -17.12
C THR A 22 -9.05 6.91 -16.04
N THR A 23 -7.75 7.22 -16.11
CA THR A 23 -7.09 8.12 -15.14
C THR A 23 -7.56 9.58 -15.25
N ARG A 24 -8.03 10.04 -16.43
CA ARG A 24 -8.51 11.42 -16.64
C ARG A 24 -9.86 11.71 -16.00
N ARG A 25 -10.77 10.72 -15.91
CA ARG A 25 -12.11 10.93 -15.34
C ARG A 25 -12.12 11.08 -13.81
N ARG A 26 -11.13 10.52 -13.11
CA ARG A 26 -11.02 10.59 -11.63
C ARG A 26 -10.40 11.89 -11.09
N ILE A 27 -10.09 12.85 -11.96
CA ILE A 27 -9.51 14.14 -11.59
C ILE A 27 -10.59 15.25 -11.49
N ILE A 28 -11.79 15.04 -12.05
CA ILE A 28 -12.76 16.12 -12.29
C ILE A 28 -13.86 16.27 -11.23
N ASN A 29 -14.19 15.23 -10.44
CA ASN A 29 -15.32 15.32 -9.48
C ASN A 29 -14.86 15.19 -8.02
N ASP A 30 -14.62 16.33 -7.37
CA ASP A 30 -14.99 16.53 -5.95
C ASP A 30 -13.95 16.22 -4.85
N TRP A 31 -12.76 16.81 -5.01
CA TRP A 31 -12.06 17.38 -3.84
C TRP A 31 -12.68 18.73 -3.46
N GLU A 32 -13.96 18.76 -3.11
CA GLU A 32 -14.59 19.92 -2.45
C GLU A 32 -14.58 19.71 -0.93
N ILE A 33 -13.67 20.38 -0.21
CA ILE A 33 -13.77 20.61 1.24
C ILE A 33 -13.36 22.07 1.55
N PRO A 34 -14.04 22.77 2.49
CA PRO A 34 -14.11 24.24 2.60
C PRO A 34 -12.96 24.93 3.35
N GLU A 35 -12.90 26.27 3.20
CA GLU A 35 -11.88 27.23 3.64
C GLU A 35 -11.82 27.56 5.17
N ASN A 36 -10.66 28.12 5.58
CA ASN A 36 -10.30 28.93 6.79
C ASN A 36 -9.83 28.19 8.08
N LYS A 37 -8.86 28.65 8.91
CA LYS A 37 -7.98 29.85 9.01
C LYS A 37 -6.86 29.64 10.07
N ASP A 38 -5.68 30.24 9.83
CA ASP A 38 -4.65 30.83 10.75
C ASP A 38 -4.06 30.00 11.93
N LEU A 39 -2.81 29.47 11.90
CA LEU A 39 -1.44 30.03 12.17
C LEU A 39 -1.06 30.38 13.64
N ASN A 40 0.01 29.76 14.22
CA ASN A 40 1.33 30.41 14.54
C ASN A 40 2.32 29.63 15.50
N CYS A 41 3.64 29.63 15.13
CA CYS A 41 4.91 29.65 15.93
C CYS A 41 5.53 28.35 16.56
N PRO A 42 6.86 28.26 16.92
CA PRO A 42 8.15 28.77 16.37
C PRO A 42 9.26 27.67 16.18
N SER A 43 10.38 28.03 15.52
CA SER A 43 11.50 27.16 15.07
C SER A 43 12.65 26.83 16.05
N ARG A 44 13.26 25.64 15.88
CA ARG A 44 14.71 25.25 15.83
C ARG A 44 14.93 23.88 16.51
N THR A 45 15.69 22.87 16.04
CA THR A 45 16.78 22.68 15.07
C THR A 45 16.88 21.17 14.77
N VAL A 46 17.29 20.78 13.56
CA VAL A 46 17.02 19.48 12.90
C VAL A 46 15.56 19.48 12.44
N SER A 47 15.25 20.03 11.27
CA SER A 47 13.85 20.34 10.96
C SER A 47 13.06 19.09 10.53
N ASP A 48 12.73 18.27 11.51
CA ASP A 48 11.35 17.84 11.77
C ASP A 48 10.42 19.02 11.51
N THR A 49 9.98 19.15 10.27
CA THR A 49 8.80 19.92 9.91
C THR A 49 7.96 18.97 9.07
N PRO A 50 6.71 18.65 9.44
CA PRO A 50 5.79 18.16 8.43
C PRO A 50 5.71 19.32 7.45
N ILE A 51 6.39 19.21 6.31
CA ILE A 51 6.18 20.15 5.21
C ILE A 51 4.76 19.81 4.76
N THR A 52 3.78 20.43 5.39
CA THR A 52 2.52 20.74 4.74
C THR A 52 2.89 21.74 3.67
N ASP A 53 3.54 21.23 2.63
CA ASP A 53 3.58 21.87 1.36
C ASP A 53 2.12 21.81 0.92
N HIS A 54 1.34 22.83 1.29
CA HIS A 54 -0.05 22.95 0.91
C HIS A 54 -0.19 23.01 -0.63
N ARG A 55 0.94 23.05 -1.36
CA ARG A 55 1.00 22.84 -2.79
C ARG A 55 0.51 21.42 -3.12
N PRO A 56 -0.45 21.29 -4.05
CA PRO A 56 -0.93 19.99 -4.49
C PRO A 56 0.20 19.13 -5.05
N LEU A 57 0.10 17.81 -4.88
CA LEU A 57 1.11 16.85 -5.34
C LEU A 57 1.32 16.93 -6.85
N CYS A 58 2.58 16.86 -7.28
CA CYS A 58 2.93 16.80 -8.68
C CYS A 58 2.55 15.45 -9.28
N LYS A 59 1.49 15.44 -10.10
CA LYS A 59 1.00 14.21 -10.76
C LYS A 59 2.04 13.54 -11.65
N TYR A 60 2.94 14.31 -12.27
CA TYR A 60 3.99 13.79 -13.15
C TYR A 60 5.11 13.12 -12.35
N TYR A 61 5.59 13.80 -11.32
CA TYR A 61 6.58 13.25 -10.39
C TYR A 61 6.03 12.00 -9.70
N TYR A 62 4.84 12.09 -9.11
CA TYR A 62 4.18 10.95 -8.47
C TYR A 62 4.02 9.74 -9.40
N ARG A 63 3.68 9.93 -10.68
CA ARG A 63 3.48 8.80 -11.60
C ARG A 63 4.77 8.19 -12.14
N THR A 64 5.81 9.00 -12.34
CA THR A 64 6.98 8.59 -13.14
C THR A 64 8.30 8.65 -12.38
N GLY A 65 8.33 9.30 -11.22
CA GLY A 65 9.56 9.64 -10.49
C GLY A 65 10.34 10.80 -11.11
N SER A 66 9.81 11.44 -12.15
CA SER A 66 10.46 12.55 -12.83
C SER A 66 9.45 13.63 -13.21
N CYS A 67 9.87 14.89 -13.15
CA CYS A 67 9.07 16.03 -13.55
C CYS A 67 9.90 16.89 -14.51
N LEU A 68 9.29 17.31 -15.62
CA LEU A 68 9.95 18.17 -16.61
C LEU A 68 10.42 19.50 -15.99
N HIS A 69 9.72 19.97 -14.96
CA HIS A 69 10.02 21.23 -14.28
C HIS A 69 11.05 21.07 -13.14
N GLY A 70 11.57 19.86 -12.89
CA GLY A 70 12.61 19.64 -11.89
C GLY A 70 12.28 20.21 -10.51
N SER A 71 13.24 20.89 -9.89
CA SER A 71 13.09 21.60 -8.62
C SER A 71 12.17 22.82 -8.69
N ASP A 72 11.96 23.38 -9.88
CA ASP A 72 11.13 24.57 -10.11
C ASP A 72 9.64 24.22 -10.28
N CYS A 73 9.28 22.96 -10.03
CA CYS A 73 7.90 22.54 -10.11
C CYS A 73 7.03 23.27 -9.07
N ARG A 74 5.94 23.87 -9.55
CA ARG A 74 4.94 24.55 -8.71
C ARG A 74 4.11 23.59 -7.84
N PHE A 75 4.29 22.28 -8.02
CA PHE A 75 3.58 21.21 -7.32
C PHE A 75 4.55 20.45 -6.42
N SER A 76 4.06 19.91 -5.30
CA SER A 76 4.94 19.23 -4.33
C SER A 76 5.48 17.90 -4.87
N HIS A 77 6.78 17.65 -4.65
CA HIS A 77 7.47 16.39 -4.94
C HIS A 77 7.70 15.54 -3.67
N ASN A 78 7.08 15.89 -2.54
CA ASN A 78 7.31 15.24 -1.23
C ASN A 78 6.62 13.86 -1.10
N CYS A 79 6.34 13.16 -2.20
CA CYS A 79 5.69 11.86 -2.22
C CYS A 79 6.56 10.83 -2.93
N LEU A 80 6.48 9.57 -2.49
CA LEU A 80 7.15 8.49 -3.19
C LEU A 80 6.48 8.25 -4.55
N PRO A 81 7.25 8.20 -5.66
CA PRO A 81 6.66 7.95 -6.96
C PRO A 81 6.19 6.50 -7.08
N LEU A 82 5.15 6.26 -7.88
CA LEU A 82 4.60 4.93 -8.20
C LEU A 82 5.62 3.96 -8.82
N THR A 83 6.70 4.50 -9.37
CA THR A 83 7.83 3.74 -9.91
C THR A 83 8.89 3.40 -8.85
N SER A 84 8.78 3.95 -7.64
CA SER A 84 9.72 3.69 -6.55
C SER A 84 9.69 2.22 -6.14
N LYS A 85 10.87 1.64 -6.00
CA LYS A 85 11.05 0.27 -5.49
C LYS A 85 10.61 0.17 -4.04
N GLU A 86 10.65 1.28 -3.31
CA GLU A 86 10.25 1.37 -1.90
C GLU A 86 8.77 1.03 -1.72
N LEU A 87 7.92 1.12 -2.75
CA LEU A 87 6.49 0.81 -2.60
C LEU A 87 6.20 -0.69 -2.40
N LYS A 88 7.02 -1.58 -2.99
CA LYS A 88 6.69 -3.02 -2.98
C LYS A 88 7.93 -3.91 -2.94
N LEU A 89 7.89 -4.88 -2.01
CA LEU A 89 8.89 -5.93 -1.92
C LEU A 89 8.76 -6.97 -3.04
N CYS A 90 9.92 -7.41 -3.52
CA CYS A 90 10.00 -8.53 -4.44
C CYS A 90 9.71 -9.84 -3.71
N ARG A 91 8.56 -10.44 -4.01
CA ARG A 91 8.16 -11.75 -3.46
C ARG A 91 9.19 -12.84 -3.74
N TYR A 92 9.76 -12.88 -4.94
CA TYR A 92 10.74 -13.89 -5.31
C TYR A 92 12.03 -13.75 -4.52
N PHE A 93 12.55 -12.51 -4.39
CA PHE A 93 13.73 -12.25 -3.57
C PHE A 93 13.50 -12.63 -2.10
N LEU A 94 12.31 -12.38 -1.56
CA LEU A 94 11.98 -12.74 -0.18
C LEU A 94 11.99 -14.26 0.05
N MET A 95 11.65 -15.06 -0.96
CA MET A 95 11.77 -16.52 -0.89
C MET A 95 13.23 -17.00 -0.93
N GLY A 96 14.15 -16.16 -1.42
CA GLY A 96 15.57 -16.47 -1.49
C GLY A 96 16.31 -15.50 -2.45
N PRO A 97 17.56 -15.11 -2.15
CA PRO A 97 18.29 -14.12 -2.93
C PRO A 97 18.52 -14.53 -4.40
N THR A 98 18.48 -15.83 -4.70
CA THR A 98 18.64 -16.41 -6.04
C THR A 98 17.32 -16.67 -6.78
N ASN A 99 16.18 -16.50 -6.12
CA ASN A 99 14.87 -16.84 -6.69
C ASN A 99 14.31 -15.76 -7.63
N CYS A 100 14.79 -14.52 -7.51
CA CYS A 100 14.43 -13.47 -8.45
C CYS A 100 15.28 -13.59 -9.73
N LYS A 101 14.62 -13.56 -10.89
CA LYS A 101 15.27 -13.61 -12.20
C LYS A 101 16.00 -12.32 -12.59
N TYR A 102 15.70 -11.22 -11.90
CA TYR A 102 16.25 -9.89 -12.18
C TYR A 102 17.22 -9.50 -11.09
N THR A 103 18.25 -8.74 -11.45
CA THR A 103 19.13 -8.11 -10.46
C THR A 103 18.35 -7.09 -9.62
N ALA A 104 18.89 -6.69 -8.46
CA ALA A 104 18.26 -5.66 -7.63
C ALA A 104 18.08 -4.32 -8.38
N ALA A 105 18.97 -4.02 -9.33
CA ALA A 105 18.90 -2.82 -10.18
C ALA A 105 17.78 -2.91 -11.23
N GLU A 106 17.55 -4.08 -11.82
CA GLU A 106 16.57 -4.27 -12.90
C GLU A 106 15.17 -4.66 -12.41
N CYS A 107 15.08 -5.25 -11.22
CA CYS A 107 13.78 -5.67 -10.68
C CYS A 107 12.90 -4.44 -10.40
N LYS A 108 11.65 -4.50 -10.86
CA LYS A 108 10.63 -3.48 -10.59
C LYS A 108 10.33 -3.34 -9.09
N TYR A 109 10.59 -4.38 -8.31
CA TYR A 109 10.28 -4.45 -6.88
C TYR A 109 11.56 -4.39 -6.05
N SER A 110 11.47 -3.90 -4.81
CA SER A 110 12.62 -3.79 -3.92
C SER A 110 13.15 -5.16 -3.50
N HIS A 111 14.48 -5.28 -3.51
CA HIS A 111 15.25 -6.39 -2.94
C HIS A 111 15.84 -6.01 -1.56
N GLU A 112 15.30 -4.99 -0.91
CA GLU A 112 15.79 -4.46 0.35
C GLU A 112 14.69 -4.54 1.43
N PRO A 113 14.65 -5.63 2.21
CA PRO A 113 13.65 -5.83 3.26
C PRO A 113 13.70 -4.76 4.37
N GLY A 114 14.86 -4.13 4.57
CA GLY A 114 15.07 -3.11 5.61
C GLY A 114 14.28 -1.83 5.40
N LEU A 115 13.76 -1.59 4.18
CA LEU A 115 12.88 -0.44 3.89
C LEU A 115 11.44 -0.66 4.33
N PHE A 116 11.08 -1.88 4.74
CA PHE A 116 9.70 -2.26 5.02
C PHE A 116 9.55 -2.65 6.48
N LEU A 117 8.46 -2.19 7.09
CA LEU A 117 8.13 -2.51 8.47
C LEU A 117 7.89 -4.01 8.66
N CYS A 118 8.44 -4.54 9.75
CA CYS A 118 8.29 -5.94 10.12
C CYS A 118 6.86 -6.24 10.54
N ARG A 119 6.27 -7.25 9.92
CA ARG A 119 4.90 -7.69 10.22
C ARG A 119 4.67 -8.00 11.71
N ASN A 120 5.56 -8.79 12.32
CA ASN A 120 5.36 -9.24 13.70
C ASN A 120 5.51 -8.10 14.70
N ASN A 121 6.51 -7.24 14.52
CA ASN A 121 6.70 -6.07 15.38
C ASN A 121 5.48 -5.12 15.33
N ILE A 122 4.84 -4.95 14.17
CA ILE A 122 3.63 -4.12 14.06
C ILE A 122 2.39 -4.83 14.63
N VAL A 123 2.17 -6.10 14.30
CA VAL A 123 0.92 -6.81 14.62
C VAL A 123 0.91 -7.32 16.07
N ASN A 124 2.04 -7.81 16.56
CA ASN A 124 2.17 -8.41 17.88
C ASN A 124 2.91 -7.51 18.89
N GLY A 125 3.45 -6.37 18.44
CA GLY A 125 4.32 -5.51 19.24
C GLY A 125 5.78 -5.98 19.29
N GLU A 126 6.03 -7.26 19.09
CA GLU A 126 7.36 -7.87 19.18
C GLU A 126 7.69 -8.80 18.00
N CYS A 127 8.99 -9.08 17.82
CA CYS A 127 9.47 -9.98 16.78
C CYS A 127 10.46 -11.02 17.34
N ASN A 128 10.04 -12.29 17.34
CA ASN A 128 10.83 -13.40 17.86
C ASN A 128 12.06 -13.74 17.01
N ASN A 129 12.21 -13.12 15.84
CA ASN A 129 13.40 -13.27 15.00
C ASN A 129 14.60 -12.44 15.49
N LEU A 130 14.48 -11.74 16.63
CA LEU A 130 15.55 -10.99 17.29
C LEU A 130 16.40 -10.18 16.27
N LEU A 131 17.73 -10.32 16.35
CA LEU A 131 18.72 -9.67 15.48
C LEU A 131 18.83 -10.26 14.06
N ARG A 132 18.09 -11.34 13.75
CA ARG A 132 18.09 -11.96 12.42
C ARG A 132 16.97 -11.44 11.52
N CYS A 133 16.05 -10.64 12.05
CA CYS A 133 15.02 -10.01 11.25
C CYS A 133 15.65 -9.01 10.28
N LYS A 134 15.33 -9.12 8.99
CA LYS A 134 15.82 -8.21 7.94
C LYS A 134 14.92 -6.99 7.71
N PHE A 135 13.78 -6.93 8.39
CA PHE A 135 12.77 -5.89 8.24
C PHE A 135 12.96 -4.78 9.28
N LYS A 136 12.47 -3.58 8.99
CA LYS A 136 12.51 -2.43 9.90
C LYS A 136 11.67 -2.71 11.14
N HIS A 137 12.28 -2.64 12.32
CA HIS A 137 11.58 -2.60 13.60
C HIS A 137 11.45 -1.16 14.06
N ILE A 138 10.31 -0.85 14.68
CA ILE A 138 10.03 0.44 15.30
C ILE A 138 9.41 0.20 16.69
N ASP A 139 9.55 1.19 17.57
CA ASP A 139 9.01 1.12 18.92
C ASP A 139 7.51 1.45 18.95
N SER A 140 6.87 1.17 20.09
CA SER A 140 5.42 1.37 20.23
C SER A 140 5.00 2.83 20.00
N ALA A 141 5.82 3.80 20.43
CA ALA A 141 5.57 5.21 20.20
C ALA A 141 5.57 5.54 18.70
N SER A 142 6.59 5.09 17.97
CA SER A 142 6.71 5.29 16.52
C SER A 142 5.58 4.61 15.74
N ILE A 143 5.09 3.44 16.20
CA ILE A 143 3.94 2.76 15.56
C ILE A 143 2.70 3.65 15.60
N THR A 144 2.46 4.34 16.72
CA THR A 144 1.30 5.23 16.85
C THR A 144 1.42 6.48 15.98
N SER A 145 2.66 6.95 15.74
CA SER A 145 2.94 8.16 14.96
C SER A 145 3.20 7.91 13.46
N LEU A 146 3.05 6.67 12.96
CA LEU A 146 3.19 6.36 11.53
C LEU A 146 2.27 7.24 10.69
N ASP A 147 2.79 7.76 9.59
CA ASP A 147 2.01 8.53 8.64
C ASP A 147 1.13 7.64 7.73
N ASP A 148 0.23 8.26 6.97
CA ASP A 148 -0.69 7.53 6.09
C ASP A 148 0.04 6.76 4.98
N ALA A 149 1.19 7.25 4.50
CA ALA A 149 1.95 6.61 3.44
C ALA A 149 2.63 5.34 3.96
N GLU A 150 3.24 5.38 5.13
CA GLU A 150 3.86 4.25 5.81
C GLU A 150 2.82 3.18 6.19
N ARG A 151 1.68 3.61 6.74
CA ARG A 151 0.55 2.71 7.03
C ARG A 151 0.04 2.03 5.78
N LEU A 152 -0.15 2.78 4.70
CA LEU A 152 -0.59 2.26 3.41
C LEU A 152 0.41 1.29 2.81
N GLN A 153 1.70 1.62 2.84
CA GLN A 153 2.79 0.76 2.36
C GLN A 153 2.83 -0.56 3.14
N PHE A 154 2.67 -0.52 4.46
CA PHE A 154 2.59 -1.71 5.31
C PHE A 154 1.41 -2.59 4.92
N CYS A 155 0.21 -2.02 4.83
CA CYS A 155 -1.00 -2.75 4.47
C CYS A 155 -0.92 -3.34 3.06
N TYR A 156 -0.39 -2.59 2.09
CA TYR A 156 -0.23 -3.06 0.71
C TYR A 156 0.72 -4.26 0.61
N ASN A 157 1.85 -4.24 1.32
CA ASN A 157 2.83 -5.33 1.30
C ASN A 157 2.38 -6.57 2.09
N ASN A 158 1.47 -6.39 3.05
CA ASN A 158 0.93 -7.48 3.88
C ASN A 158 -0.54 -7.81 3.57
N LYS A 159 -1.09 -7.31 2.46
CA LYS A 159 -2.53 -7.35 2.13
C LYS A 159 -3.14 -8.74 2.34
N ARG A 160 -2.54 -9.78 1.75
CA ARG A 160 -3.04 -11.16 1.87
C ARG A 160 -3.19 -11.60 3.32
N PHE A 161 -2.13 -11.45 4.11
CA PHE A 161 -2.12 -11.83 5.52
C PHE A 161 -3.16 -11.03 6.33
N LEU A 162 -3.25 -9.72 6.11
CA LEU A 162 -4.18 -8.85 6.82
C LEU A 162 -5.64 -9.13 6.44
N THR A 163 -5.91 -9.48 5.18
CA THR A 163 -7.23 -9.90 4.70
C THR A 163 -7.67 -11.21 5.36
N GLU A 164 -6.80 -12.22 5.38
CA GLU A 164 -7.06 -13.49 6.07
C GLU A 164 -7.31 -13.26 7.58
N MET A 165 -6.50 -12.43 8.23
CA MET A 165 -6.66 -12.09 9.64
C MET A 165 -7.96 -11.33 9.93
N LEU A 166 -8.37 -10.41 9.06
CA LEU A 166 -9.64 -9.68 9.20
C LEU A 166 -10.84 -10.62 9.07
N PHE A 167 -10.80 -11.51 8.08
CA PHE A 167 -11.84 -12.52 7.86
C PHE A 167 -11.96 -13.49 9.03
N ASN A 168 -10.84 -13.98 9.56
CA ASN A 168 -10.86 -14.87 10.71
C ASN A 168 -11.48 -14.17 11.92
N ARG A 169 -11.10 -12.91 12.20
CA ARG A 169 -11.70 -12.13 13.29
C ARG A 169 -13.19 -11.85 13.13
N SER A 170 -13.69 -11.71 11.90
CA SER A 170 -15.13 -11.49 11.65
C SER A 170 -15.95 -12.78 11.70
N THR A 171 -15.31 -13.93 11.52
CA THR A 171 -15.97 -15.25 11.51
C THR A 171 -15.79 -16.01 12.83
N GLU A 172 -14.76 -15.71 13.62
CA GLU A 172 -14.53 -16.23 14.97
C GLU A 172 -15.63 -15.82 15.96
N THR A 173 -16.42 -14.77 15.66
CA THR A 173 -17.68 -14.47 16.37
C THR A 173 -18.79 -15.51 16.16
N TYR A 174 -18.61 -16.49 15.26
CA TYR A 174 -19.63 -17.50 14.89
C TYR A 174 -19.15 -18.96 14.87
N LYS A 175 -17.87 -19.26 15.10
CA LYS A 175 -17.39 -20.66 15.11
C LYS A 175 -17.28 -21.21 16.53
N THR A 176 -18.32 -21.92 16.96
CA THR A 176 -18.20 -22.97 17.96
C THR A 176 -17.26 -24.07 17.44
N ALA A 177 -16.46 -24.62 18.35
CA ALA A 177 -15.42 -25.60 18.08
C ALA A 177 -15.94 -26.89 17.42
N SER A 178 -15.90 -26.95 16.10
CA SER A 178 -15.72 -28.17 15.32
C SER A 178 -15.21 -27.78 13.94
N ASP A 179 -14.31 -28.59 13.37
CA ASP A 179 -13.75 -28.46 12.03
C ASP A 179 -12.53 -27.52 11.92
N VAL A 180 -11.46 -27.90 12.62
CA VAL A 180 -10.10 -27.51 12.28
C VAL A 180 -9.59 -28.52 11.26
N ASP A 181 -9.69 -28.15 9.98
CA ASP A 181 -8.76 -28.65 8.98
C ASP A 181 -7.95 -27.46 8.44
N SER A 182 -6.64 -27.62 8.52
CA SER A 182 -5.64 -26.56 8.33
C SER A 182 -5.44 -26.26 6.86
N ALA A 183 -6.35 -25.51 6.26
CA ALA A 183 -6.16 -24.88 4.96
C ALA A 183 -6.16 -23.36 5.13
N THR A 184 -5.06 -22.70 4.77
CA THR A 184 -5.08 -21.23 4.57
C THR A 184 -6.17 -20.94 3.54
N PRO A 185 -7.23 -20.17 3.88
CA PRO A 185 -8.29 -19.88 2.92
C PRO A 185 -7.67 -19.22 1.69
N GLU A 186 -7.94 -19.74 0.49
CA GLU A 186 -7.72 -18.94 -0.70
C GLU A 186 -8.60 -17.69 -0.59
N ILE A 187 -8.03 -16.50 -0.82
CA ILE A 187 -8.82 -15.27 -0.81
C ILE A 187 -9.70 -15.30 -2.06
N THR A 188 -10.94 -15.76 -1.90
CA THR A 188 -11.97 -15.77 -2.92
C THR A 188 -12.75 -14.45 -2.95
N ASP A 189 -13.49 -14.21 -4.03
CA ASP A 189 -14.39 -13.05 -4.13
C ASP A 189 -15.46 -13.05 -3.03
N GLU A 190 -15.83 -14.23 -2.52
CA GLU A 190 -16.75 -14.39 -1.39
C GLU A 190 -16.16 -13.86 -0.08
N VAL A 191 -14.89 -14.19 0.19
CA VAL A 191 -14.15 -13.65 1.36
C VAL A 191 -14.08 -12.13 1.29
N VAL A 192 -13.74 -11.58 0.11
CA VAL A 192 -13.68 -10.13 -0.08
C VAL A 192 -15.07 -9.51 0.11
N SER A 193 -16.11 -10.09 -0.46
CA SER A 193 -17.49 -9.59 -0.33
C SER A 193 -17.97 -9.61 1.13
N HIS A 194 -17.63 -10.64 1.90
CA HIS A 194 -17.91 -10.69 3.33
C HIS A 194 -17.22 -9.56 4.10
N ILE A 195 -15.92 -9.35 3.84
CA ILE A 195 -15.13 -8.29 4.48
C ILE A 195 -15.71 -6.90 4.16
N LEU A 196 -16.11 -6.67 2.91
CA LEU A 196 -16.70 -5.39 2.48
C LEU A 196 -18.08 -5.12 3.08
N ALA A 197 -18.77 -6.16 3.55
CA ALA A 197 -20.07 -6.05 4.22
C ALA A 197 -19.96 -5.86 5.75
N LEU A 198 -18.74 -5.77 6.30
CA LEU A 198 -18.53 -5.56 7.73
C LEU A 198 -19.05 -4.20 8.17
N LYS A 199 -19.70 -4.17 9.34
CA LYS A 199 -20.26 -2.94 9.92
C LYS A 199 -19.15 -2.02 10.45
N ASP A 200 -19.38 -0.72 10.35
CA ASP A 200 -18.46 0.31 10.88
C ASP A 200 -18.19 0.13 12.39
N SER A 201 -19.18 -0.33 13.15
CA SER A 201 -19.05 -0.60 14.59
C SER A 201 -18.09 -1.75 14.93
N PHE A 202 -17.89 -2.69 14.00
CA PHE A 202 -16.88 -3.73 14.12
C PHE A 202 -15.51 -3.21 13.67
N LEU A 203 -15.46 -2.50 12.54
CA LEU A 203 -14.25 -1.97 11.93
C LEU A 203 -13.55 -0.94 12.84
N SER A 204 -14.31 -0.05 13.49
CA SER A 204 -13.76 0.99 14.38
C SER A 204 -13.04 0.41 15.61
N LYS A 205 -13.37 -0.82 16.00
CA LYS A 205 -12.72 -1.54 17.11
C LYS A 205 -11.46 -2.29 16.67
N GLN A 206 -11.21 -2.41 15.37
CA GLN A 206 -10.02 -3.08 14.86
C GLN A 206 -8.80 -2.16 14.91
N PRO A 207 -7.59 -2.73 15.00
CA PRO A 207 -6.35 -1.96 14.87
C PRO A 207 -6.24 -1.29 13.49
N TRP A 208 -5.47 -0.20 13.41
CA TRP A 208 -5.33 0.64 12.22
C TRP A 208 -5.02 -0.16 10.95
N TYR A 209 -4.15 -1.18 11.03
CA TYR A 209 -3.73 -1.95 9.86
C TYR A 209 -4.87 -2.78 9.25
N LEU A 210 -5.87 -3.17 10.04
CA LEU A 210 -7.06 -3.86 9.55
C LEU A 210 -8.06 -2.88 8.95
N GLN A 211 -8.23 -1.70 9.56
CA GLN A 211 -9.05 -0.63 9.01
C GLN A 211 -8.55 -0.19 7.63
N TYR A 212 -7.24 0.05 7.49
CA TYR A 212 -6.63 0.40 6.19
C TYR A 212 -6.72 -0.73 5.17
N THR A 213 -6.63 -1.99 5.61
CA THR A 213 -6.81 -3.14 4.70
C THR A 213 -8.23 -3.20 4.15
N HIS A 214 -9.25 -2.93 4.98
CA HIS A 214 -10.63 -2.82 4.52
C HIS A 214 -10.80 -1.69 3.49
N LEU A 215 -10.25 -0.50 3.76
CA LEU A 215 -10.29 0.64 2.82
C LEU A 215 -9.62 0.30 1.48
N LEU A 216 -8.48 -0.39 1.51
CA LEU A 216 -7.79 -0.86 0.31
C LEU A 216 -8.65 -1.83 -0.50
N LEU A 217 -9.28 -2.80 0.14
CA LEU A 217 -10.17 -3.77 -0.52
C LEU A 217 -11.39 -3.07 -1.14
N ALA A 218 -12.01 -2.14 -0.41
CA ALA A 218 -13.17 -1.40 -0.88
C ALA A 218 -12.84 -0.58 -2.13
N ARG A 219 -11.67 0.08 -2.13
CA ARG A 219 -11.19 0.81 -3.31
C ARG A 219 -10.97 -0.13 -4.48
N ASP A 220 -10.20 -1.20 -4.29
CA ASP A 220 -9.86 -2.13 -5.38
C ASP A 220 -11.13 -2.75 -6.00
N TYR A 221 -12.12 -3.14 -5.19
CA TYR A 221 -13.41 -3.66 -5.64
C TYR A 221 -14.22 -2.64 -6.45
N ALA A 222 -14.20 -1.37 -6.04
CA ALA A 222 -14.85 -0.29 -6.77
C ALA A 222 -14.14 0.02 -8.11
N GLU A 223 -12.83 -0.22 -8.23
CA GLU A 223 -12.12 -0.10 -9.50
C GLU A 223 -12.51 -1.20 -10.48
N ASP A 224 -12.64 -2.44 -10.01
CA ASP A 224 -12.97 -3.61 -10.84
C ASP A 224 -14.40 -3.56 -11.40
N LYS A 225 -15.37 -3.00 -10.67
CA LYS A 225 -16.76 -2.82 -11.17
C LYS A 225 -16.94 -1.67 -12.17
N ASN A 226 -16.03 -0.69 -12.16
CA ASN A 226 -16.13 0.52 -12.98
C ASN A 226 -15.22 0.50 -14.23
N GLY A 227 -14.50 -0.60 -14.47
CA GLY A 227 -13.51 -0.77 -15.56
C GLY A 227 -14.03 -1.58 -16.75
#